data_AF-A0A3E0GVJ9-F1
#
_entry.id   AF-A0A3E0GVJ9-F1
#
_cell.length_a   1.000
_cell.length_b   1.000
_cell.length_c   1.000
_cell.angle_alpha   90.00
_cell.angle_beta   90.00
_cell.angle_gamma   90.00
#
_symmetry.space_group_name_H-M   'P 1'
#
loop_
_entity.id
_entity.type
_entity.pdbx_description
1 polymer ?
#
loop_
_entity_poly.entity_id
_entity_poly.type
_entity_poly.pdbx_seq_one_letter_code
_entity_poly.pdbx_strand_id
1 'polypeptide(L)'
;MIYLAVAVGLPFVAALDDVLFDVPYCSAAQFHEYYGDGLPPRRLGMGCAWQSFEVARLVRERSGVKATFLYSGRHVAAVYPQAGGMVVLDPYLLHRRPVVLRKAEARDGVVTVVEDAFPFRTTVNGETKPSKLRLSWTPADGRLHSEYLRYSPRLGRYVTFRAFAFRPGLTLPVFPPPRALVRRLLLDAEQNNLSIRSVDRDSGRMRELVLPFSGRPREQLVDARCLITRDNQGAVSRAGTDEFRRDLAGICASVSSSPDELTGYLLSAAEIYVARVSDDVVVPEYSMEDE
;
A
#
# COMPACT_ATOMS: atom_id res chain seq x y z
N MET A 1 34.38 13.95 -6.91
CA MET A 1 33.15 13.26 -6.48
C MET A 1 32.77 13.79 -5.10
N ILE A 2 31.88 14.78 -5.04
CA ILE A 2 31.40 15.33 -3.77
C ILE A 2 30.32 14.36 -3.27
N TYR A 3 30.63 13.57 -2.25
CA TYR A 3 29.64 12.80 -1.49
C TYR A 3 28.78 13.81 -0.75
N LEU A 4 27.63 14.20 -1.31
CA LEU A 4 26.60 14.84 -0.54
C LEU A 4 26.11 13.80 0.48
N ALA A 5 26.43 14.03 1.76
CA ALA A 5 25.62 13.53 2.85
C ALA A 5 24.22 14.11 2.65
N VAL A 6 23.35 13.37 1.95
CA VAL A 6 21.95 13.74 1.79
C VAL A 6 21.33 13.58 3.17
N ALA A 7 21.36 14.64 3.96
CA ALA A 7 20.42 14.82 5.05
C ALA A 7 19.05 14.45 4.49
N VAL A 8 18.31 13.60 5.20
CA VAL A 8 16.94 13.23 4.82
C VAL A 8 16.15 14.53 4.68
N GLY A 9 16.03 14.98 3.44
CA GLY A 9 15.71 16.35 3.13
C GLY A 9 14.27 16.49 2.63
N LEU A 10 13.90 17.74 2.37
CA LEU A 10 12.63 18.11 1.74
C LEU A 10 12.24 17.22 0.54
N PRO A 11 13.15 16.74 -0.34
CA PRO A 11 12.79 15.87 -1.46
C PRO A 11 12.13 14.55 -1.05
N PHE A 12 12.58 13.92 0.03
CA PHE A 12 12.05 12.63 0.49
C PHE A 12 10.68 12.79 1.12
N VAL A 13 10.55 13.81 1.98
CA VAL A 13 9.29 14.14 2.66
C VAL A 13 8.24 14.51 1.63
N ALA A 14 8.55 15.43 0.72
CA ALA A 14 7.60 15.85 -0.30
C ALA A 14 7.21 14.71 -1.25
N ALA A 15 8.16 13.85 -1.65
CA ALA A 15 7.84 12.72 -2.54
C ALA A 15 6.92 11.71 -1.87
N LEU A 16 7.17 11.41 -0.59
CA LEU A 16 6.32 10.53 0.19
C LEU A 16 4.92 11.12 0.36
N ASP A 17 4.84 12.41 0.71
CA ASP A 17 3.60 13.15 0.90
C ASP A 17 2.71 13.13 -0.37
N ASP A 18 3.27 13.46 -1.53
CA ASP A 18 2.52 13.43 -2.79
C ASP A 18 1.99 12.03 -3.13
N VAL A 19 2.76 10.97 -2.85
CA VAL A 19 2.29 9.60 -3.13
C VAL A 19 1.23 9.17 -2.13
N LEU A 20 1.35 9.52 -0.85
CA LEU A 20 0.36 9.17 0.17
C LEU A 20 -1.02 9.79 -0.09
N PHE A 21 -1.04 11.03 -0.59
CA PHE A 21 -2.28 11.80 -0.71
C PHE A 21 -2.80 11.91 -2.14
N ASP A 22 -1.93 11.91 -3.15
CA ASP A 22 -2.34 12.14 -4.54
C ASP A 22 -2.31 10.86 -5.40
N VAL A 23 -1.80 9.75 -4.86
CA VAL A 23 -1.73 8.44 -5.55
C VAL A 23 -2.31 7.34 -4.65
N PRO A 24 -3.63 7.10 -4.71
CA PRO A 24 -4.25 6.08 -3.88
C PRO A 24 -3.63 4.70 -4.17
N TYR A 25 -3.65 3.82 -3.19
CA TYR A 25 -3.37 2.42 -3.45
C TYR A 25 -4.55 1.83 -4.24
N CYS A 26 -4.26 1.09 -5.30
CA CYS A 26 -5.27 0.48 -6.15
C CYS A 26 -4.80 -0.87 -6.69
N SER A 27 -5.41 -1.96 -6.22
CA SER A 27 -5.09 -3.30 -6.74
C SER A 27 -5.74 -3.58 -8.10
N ALA A 28 -6.78 -2.82 -8.48
CA ALA A 28 -7.41 -2.91 -9.80
C ALA A 28 -6.54 -2.33 -10.92
N ALA A 29 -5.67 -1.36 -10.62
CA ALA A 29 -4.85 -0.64 -11.60
C ALA A 29 -4.04 -1.55 -12.52
N GLN A 30 -3.42 -2.56 -11.95
CA GLN A 30 -2.54 -3.44 -12.70
C GLN A 30 -3.32 -4.41 -13.62
N PHE A 31 -4.57 -4.74 -13.31
CA PHE A 31 -5.40 -5.52 -14.23
C PHE A 31 -5.67 -4.74 -15.51
N HIS A 32 -6.02 -3.47 -15.37
CA HIS A 32 -6.20 -2.55 -16.51
C HIS A 32 -4.91 -2.37 -17.32
N GLU A 33 -3.77 -2.14 -16.65
CA GLU A 33 -2.48 -1.94 -17.34
C GLU A 33 -1.96 -3.19 -18.08
N TYR A 34 -2.10 -4.37 -17.45
CA TYR A 34 -1.46 -5.59 -17.93
C TYR A 34 -2.37 -6.47 -18.78
N TYR A 35 -3.68 -6.37 -18.61
CA TYR A 35 -4.65 -7.19 -19.32
C TYR A 35 -5.73 -6.40 -20.05
N GLY A 36 -5.99 -5.15 -19.66
CA GLY A 36 -6.90 -4.23 -20.33
C GLY A 36 -6.22 -3.34 -21.37
N ASP A 37 -6.83 -2.19 -21.63
CA ASP A 37 -6.59 -1.37 -22.82
C ASP A 37 -5.51 -0.29 -22.67
N GLY A 38 -4.88 -0.16 -21.49
CA GLY A 38 -3.81 0.82 -21.32
C GLY A 38 -3.49 1.17 -19.87
N LEU A 39 -2.58 2.14 -19.73
CA LEU A 39 -2.15 2.67 -18.44
C LEU A 39 -3.33 3.34 -17.73
N PRO A 40 -3.66 2.93 -16.49
CA PRO A 40 -4.74 3.54 -15.75
C PRO A 40 -4.41 5.00 -15.37
N PRO A 41 -5.41 5.88 -15.26
CA PRO A 41 -5.19 7.24 -14.78
C PRO A 41 -4.54 7.24 -13.40
N ARG A 42 -3.49 8.05 -13.21
CA ARG A 42 -2.76 8.17 -11.93
C ARG A 42 -3.68 8.46 -10.73
N ARG A 43 -4.74 9.25 -10.94
CA ARG A 43 -5.75 9.56 -9.91
C ARG A 43 -6.48 8.33 -9.37
N LEU A 44 -6.62 7.28 -10.18
CA LEU A 44 -7.25 6.02 -9.78
C LEU A 44 -6.26 5.06 -9.07
N GLY A 45 -5.02 5.49 -8.90
CA GLY A 45 -4.04 4.85 -8.04
C GLY A 45 -3.13 3.85 -8.73
N MET A 46 -2.34 3.17 -7.89
CA MET A 46 -1.31 2.22 -8.31
C MET A 46 -1.24 1.02 -7.36
N GLY A 47 -0.78 -0.12 -7.87
CA GLY A 47 -0.47 -1.29 -7.04
C GLY A 47 0.66 -1.00 -6.04
N CYS A 48 0.80 -1.85 -5.01
CA CYS A 48 1.72 -1.60 -3.88
C CYS A 48 3.17 -1.38 -4.33
N ALA A 49 3.70 -2.24 -5.19
CA ALA A 49 5.06 -2.07 -5.72
C ALA A 49 5.19 -0.80 -6.59
N TRP A 50 4.14 -0.41 -7.31
CA TRP A 50 4.14 0.78 -8.17
C TRP A 50 4.15 2.08 -7.38
N GLN A 51 3.55 2.12 -6.18
CA GLN A 51 3.71 3.28 -5.30
C GLN A 51 5.18 3.47 -4.86
N SER A 52 5.91 2.38 -4.60
CA SER A 52 7.36 2.43 -4.31
C SER A 52 8.19 2.92 -5.51
N PHE A 53 7.77 2.58 -6.73
CA PHE A 53 8.41 3.07 -7.94
C PHE A 53 8.12 4.56 -8.19
N GLU A 54 6.88 4.98 -7.94
CA GLU A 54 6.44 6.37 -8.11
C GLU A 54 7.13 7.29 -7.10
N VAL A 55 7.20 6.90 -5.82
CA VAL A 55 7.93 7.71 -4.83
C VAL A 55 9.42 7.82 -5.19
N ALA A 56 10.01 6.74 -5.72
CA ALA A 56 11.40 6.76 -6.16
C ALA A 56 11.63 7.64 -7.40
N ARG A 57 10.69 7.66 -8.34
CA ARG A 57 10.72 8.57 -9.50
C ARG A 57 10.73 10.03 -9.03
N LEU A 58 9.83 10.39 -8.11
CA LEU A 58 9.73 11.76 -7.57
C LEU A 58 11.00 12.17 -6.79
N VAL A 59 11.56 11.30 -5.95
CA VAL A 59 12.83 11.59 -5.26
C VAL A 59 13.95 11.82 -6.27
N ARG A 60 14.04 10.98 -7.31
CA ARG A 60 15.06 11.11 -8.35
C ARG A 60 14.93 12.43 -9.10
N GLU A 61 13.72 12.82 -9.48
CA GLU A 61 13.48 14.10 -10.18
C GLU A 61 13.86 15.31 -9.32
N ARG A 62 13.65 15.22 -7.99
CA ARG A 62 13.89 16.33 -7.06
C ARG A 62 15.32 16.43 -6.56
N SER A 63 16.07 15.32 -6.53
CA SER A 63 17.38 15.24 -5.88
C SER A 63 18.48 14.59 -6.71
N GLY A 64 18.14 13.96 -7.83
CA GLY A 64 19.06 13.14 -8.63
C GLY A 64 19.39 11.76 -8.02
N VAL A 65 18.98 11.50 -6.77
CA VAL A 65 19.29 10.25 -6.07
C VAL A 65 18.42 9.09 -6.57
N LYS A 66 19.03 7.94 -6.83
CA LYS A 66 18.34 6.72 -7.25
C LYS A 66 18.08 5.79 -6.08
N ALA A 67 16.92 5.16 -6.06
CA ALA A 67 16.59 4.11 -5.12
C ALA A 67 17.23 2.76 -5.53
N THR A 68 17.51 1.93 -4.53
CA THR A 68 17.61 0.48 -4.65
C THR A 68 16.27 -0.12 -4.24
N PHE A 69 15.70 -0.99 -5.05
CA PHE A 69 14.42 -1.63 -4.75
C PHE A 69 14.66 -3.00 -4.12
N LEU A 70 14.26 -3.15 -2.86
CA LEU A 70 14.23 -4.44 -2.17
C LEU A 70 12.87 -5.10 -2.42
N TYR A 71 12.83 -6.41 -2.59
CA TYR A 71 11.57 -7.14 -2.77
C TYR A 71 11.41 -8.29 -1.78
N SER A 72 10.15 -8.58 -1.43
CA SER A 72 9.73 -9.70 -0.59
C SER A 72 8.41 -10.24 -1.14
N GLY A 73 8.46 -11.39 -1.80
CA GLY A 73 7.31 -11.89 -2.57
C GLY A 73 6.88 -10.89 -3.64
N ARG A 74 5.64 -10.40 -3.56
CA ARG A 74 5.06 -9.40 -4.47
C ARG A 74 5.26 -7.94 -3.99
N HIS A 75 5.82 -7.75 -2.80
CA HIS A 75 6.02 -6.42 -2.20
C HIS A 75 7.38 -5.84 -2.53
N VAL A 76 7.44 -4.52 -2.68
CA VAL A 76 8.67 -3.78 -3.03
C VAL A 76 8.77 -2.53 -2.17
N ALA A 77 9.95 -2.27 -1.62
CA ALA A 77 10.27 -1.05 -0.89
C ALA A 77 11.41 -0.29 -1.58
N ALA A 78 11.32 1.05 -1.62
CA ALA A 78 12.38 1.91 -2.13
C ALA A 78 13.36 2.26 -1.01
N VAL A 79 14.62 1.86 -1.18
CA VAL A 79 15.70 2.08 -0.20
C VAL A 79 16.78 2.96 -0.80
N TYR A 80 17.32 3.86 0.00
CA TYR A 80 18.37 4.78 -0.39
C TYR A 80 19.57 4.55 0.51
N PRO A 81 20.53 3.70 0.08
CA PRO A 81 21.73 3.42 0.86
C PRO A 81 22.58 4.67 1.08
N GLN A 82 23.12 4.81 2.27
CA GLN A 82 24.06 5.86 2.66
C GLN A 82 25.24 5.23 3.42
N ALA A 83 26.38 5.92 3.51
CA ALA A 83 27.57 5.37 4.18
C ALA A 83 27.28 4.85 5.61
N GLY A 84 26.49 5.63 6.36
CA GLY A 84 26.11 5.35 7.75
C GLY A 84 24.77 4.65 7.95
N GLY A 85 24.07 4.22 6.90
CA GLY A 85 22.69 3.75 7.07
C GLY A 85 21.89 3.66 5.77
N MET A 86 20.58 3.80 5.88
CA MET A 86 19.69 3.92 4.72
C MET A 86 18.42 4.71 5.06
N VAL A 87 17.79 5.24 4.03
CA VAL A 87 16.41 5.78 4.10
C VAL A 87 15.48 4.80 3.39
N VAL A 88 14.31 4.54 3.98
CA VAL A 88 13.29 3.65 3.40
C VAL A 88 12.01 4.44 3.15
N LEU A 89 11.48 4.32 1.93
CA LEU A 89 10.17 4.82 1.52
C LEU A 89 9.32 3.64 1.02
N ASP A 90 8.18 3.44 1.66
CA ASP A 90 7.20 2.40 1.40
C ASP A 90 5.77 2.97 1.62
N PRO A 91 5.28 3.82 0.69
CA PRO A 91 3.98 4.49 0.82
C PRO A 91 2.80 3.51 0.96
N TYR A 92 2.95 2.26 0.51
CA TYR A 92 1.92 1.22 0.70
C TYR A 92 1.68 0.93 2.19
N LEU A 93 2.69 1.11 3.04
CA LEU A 93 2.60 0.95 4.50
C LEU A 93 2.26 2.27 5.23
N LEU A 94 1.92 3.32 4.48
CA LEU A 94 1.30 4.55 4.97
C LEU A 94 2.08 5.30 6.06
N HIS A 95 3.40 5.09 6.16
CA HIS A 95 4.26 5.81 7.10
C HIS A 95 4.35 7.28 6.71
N ARG A 96 4.29 8.17 7.70
CA ARG A 96 4.15 9.63 7.45
C ARG A 96 5.46 10.34 7.19
N ARG A 97 6.57 9.71 7.53
CA ARG A 97 7.92 10.29 7.44
C ARG A 97 8.87 9.27 6.84
N PRO A 98 9.87 9.69 6.04
CA PRO A 98 10.92 8.79 5.58
C PRO A 98 11.57 8.06 6.76
N VAL A 99 11.65 6.73 6.71
CA VAL A 99 12.22 5.96 7.82
C VAL A 99 13.74 5.95 7.68
N VAL A 100 14.45 6.47 8.68
CA VAL A 100 15.92 6.62 8.64
C VAL A 100 16.56 5.59 9.57
N LEU A 101 17.28 4.64 9.00
CA LEU A 101 17.97 3.59 9.74
C LEU A 101 19.46 3.93 9.81
N ARG A 102 19.98 4.30 10.99
CA ARG A 102 21.40 4.64 11.17
C ARG A 102 22.15 3.49 11.84
N LYS A 103 23.28 3.08 11.27
CA LYS A 103 24.17 2.05 11.85
C LYS A 103 24.59 2.37 13.28
N ALA A 104 24.81 3.66 13.56
CA ALA A 104 25.21 4.14 14.89
C ALA A 104 24.13 3.95 15.97
N GLU A 105 22.87 3.71 15.58
CA GLU A 105 21.75 3.48 16.49
C GLU A 105 21.53 1.98 16.77
N ALA A 106 22.41 1.10 16.27
CA ALA A 106 22.29 -0.34 16.46
C ALA A 106 22.47 -0.73 17.94
N ARG A 107 21.54 -1.55 18.45
CA ARG A 107 21.60 -2.20 19.76
C ARG A 107 21.60 -3.71 19.52
N ASP A 108 22.53 -4.41 20.14
CA ASP A 108 22.72 -5.86 19.92
C ASP A 108 22.82 -6.24 18.44
N GLY A 109 23.44 -5.36 17.63
CA GLY A 109 23.62 -5.55 16.20
C GLY A 109 22.40 -5.24 15.33
N VAL A 110 21.30 -4.73 15.90
CA VAL A 110 20.05 -4.42 15.16
C VAL A 110 19.66 -2.95 15.35
N VAL A 111 19.33 -2.28 14.25
CA VAL A 111 18.70 -0.95 14.24
C VAL A 111 17.20 -1.16 14.16
N THR A 112 16.44 -0.60 15.11
CA THR A 112 14.97 -0.63 15.07
C THR A 112 14.43 0.78 15.10
N VAL A 113 13.58 1.13 14.13
CA VAL A 113 12.90 2.43 14.05
C VAL A 113 11.40 2.19 13.92
N VAL A 114 10.62 3.03 14.59
CA VAL A 114 9.16 3.00 14.56
C VAL A 114 8.66 4.38 14.14
N GLU A 115 7.94 4.45 13.04
CA GLU A 115 7.31 5.67 12.53
C GLU A 115 5.79 5.55 12.58
N ASP A 116 5.13 6.68 12.85
CA ASP A 116 3.68 6.76 12.78
C ASP A 116 3.20 6.60 11.33
N ALA A 117 2.07 5.92 11.18
CA ALA A 117 1.42 5.63 9.91
C ALA A 117 -0.09 5.82 9.99
N PHE A 118 -0.74 6.01 8.84
CA PHE A 118 -2.20 5.94 8.74
C PHE A 118 -2.69 4.48 8.82
N PRO A 119 -3.94 4.22 9.24
CA PRO A 119 -4.92 5.19 9.77
C PRO A 119 -4.63 5.59 11.22
N PHE A 120 -5.22 6.72 11.62
CA PHE A 120 -5.39 7.12 13.02
C PHE A 120 -6.73 6.63 13.53
N ARG A 121 -6.70 5.88 14.62
CA ARG A 121 -7.87 5.25 15.25
C ARG A 121 -8.15 5.83 16.61
N THR A 122 -9.41 5.83 17.01
CA THR A 122 -9.83 6.39 18.29
C THR A 122 -9.99 5.25 19.30
N THR A 123 -9.39 5.37 20.48
CA THR A 123 -9.58 4.41 21.56
C THR A 123 -10.97 4.55 22.17
N VAL A 124 -11.36 3.58 23.00
CA VAL A 124 -12.61 3.64 23.80
C VAL A 124 -12.69 4.88 24.70
N ASN A 125 -11.55 5.49 25.05
CA ASN A 125 -11.47 6.69 25.88
C ASN A 125 -11.37 7.98 25.05
N GLY A 126 -11.50 7.91 23.73
CA GLY A 126 -11.41 9.06 22.82
C GLY A 126 -9.99 9.48 22.44
N GLU A 127 -8.95 8.74 22.86
CA GLU A 127 -7.56 9.04 22.49
C GLU A 127 -7.28 8.63 21.04
N THR A 128 -6.53 9.43 20.29
CA THR A 128 -6.08 9.06 18.94
C THR A 128 -4.81 8.21 19.00
N LYS A 129 -4.83 7.02 18.38
CA LYS A 129 -3.67 6.14 18.17
C LYS A 129 -3.35 6.00 16.69
N PRO A 130 -2.15 6.40 16.23
CA PRO A 130 -1.70 6.12 14.87
C PRO A 130 -1.42 4.62 14.71
N SER A 131 -1.54 4.13 13.48
CA SER A 131 -0.87 2.90 13.05
C SER A 131 0.64 3.11 13.05
N LYS A 132 1.44 2.04 12.93
CA LYS A 132 2.89 2.12 13.04
C LYS A 132 3.58 1.32 11.96
N LEU A 133 4.62 1.88 11.35
CA LEU A 133 5.60 1.12 10.59
C LEU A 133 6.83 0.90 11.47
N ARG A 134 7.13 -0.35 11.79
CA ARG A 134 8.39 -0.75 12.43
C ARG A 134 9.32 -1.33 11.38
N LEU A 135 10.53 -0.79 11.29
CA LEU A 135 11.61 -1.37 10.51
C LEU A 135 12.72 -1.87 11.43
N SER A 136 13.16 -3.09 11.19
CA SER A 136 14.31 -3.69 11.88
C SER A 136 15.36 -4.06 10.84
N TRP A 137 16.58 -3.57 11.03
CA TRP A 137 17.69 -3.79 10.10
C TRP A 137 18.93 -4.29 10.84
N THR A 138 19.51 -5.37 10.34
CA THR A 138 20.78 -5.90 10.83
C THR A 138 21.90 -5.46 9.89
N PRO A 139 22.76 -4.48 10.26
CA PRO A 139 23.77 -3.95 9.34
C PRO A 139 24.83 -4.97 8.92
N ALA A 140 25.10 -5.96 9.78
CA ALA A 140 26.14 -6.96 9.56
C ALA A 140 25.85 -7.88 8.37
N ASP A 141 24.58 -8.28 8.19
CA ASP A 141 24.18 -9.16 7.09
C ASP A 141 23.23 -8.48 6.09
N GLY A 142 22.76 -7.26 6.35
CA GLY A 142 21.90 -6.50 5.46
C GLY A 142 20.42 -6.93 5.48
N ARG A 143 20.00 -7.77 6.44
CA ARG A 143 18.58 -8.16 6.56
C ARG A 143 17.74 -6.98 7.00
N LEU A 144 16.66 -6.72 6.26
CA LEU A 144 15.64 -5.72 6.62
C LEU A 144 14.30 -6.42 6.81
N HIS A 145 13.62 -6.12 7.90
CA HIS A 145 12.26 -6.54 8.18
C HIS A 145 11.36 -5.31 8.34
N SER A 146 10.17 -5.35 7.75
CA SER A 146 9.14 -4.35 7.97
C SER A 146 7.90 -4.99 8.58
N GLU A 147 7.32 -4.32 9.58
CA GLU A 147 6.03 -4.65 10.18
C GLU A 147 5.15 -3.41 10.17
N TYR A 148 4.00 -3.51 9.51
CA TYR A 148 2.96 -2.49 9.58
C TYR A 148 1.88 -2.96 10.55
N LEU A 149 1.73 -2.19 11.63
CA LEU A 149 0.89 -2.48 12.78
C LEU A 149 -0.30 -1.53 12.81
N ARG A 150 -1.50 -2.07 12.98
CA ARG A 150 -2.71 -1.27 13.20
C ARG A 150 -3.12 -1.35 14.67
N TYR A 151 -3.52 -0.23 15.25
CA TYR A 151 -4.09 -0.24 16.59
C TYR A 151 -5.51 -0.78 16.52
N SER A 152 -5.83 -1.84 17.26
CA SER A 152 -7.19 -2.37 17.40
C SER A 152 -7.88 -1.70 18.59
N PRO A 153 -8.91 -0.85 18.38
CA PRO A 153 -9.69 -0.28 19.47
C PRO A 153 -10.37 -1.36 20.32
N ARG A 154 -10.82 -2.44 19.67
CA ARG A 154 -11.47 -3.58 20.30
C ARG A 154 -10.53 -4.36 21.23
N LEU A 155 -9.31 -4.62 20.80
CA LEU A 155 -8.32 -5.37 21.59
C LEU A 155 -7.46 -4.49 22.49
N GLY A 156 -7.53 -3.17 22.33
CA GLY A 156 -6.73 -2.21 23.08
C GLY A 156 -5.22 -2.27 22.77
N ARG A 157 -4.80 -2.89 21.67
CA ARG A 157 -3.38 -3.15 21.34
C ARG A 157 -3.09 -3.06 19.85
N TYR A 158 -1.80 -2.95 19.52
CA TYR A 158 -1.32 -3.05 18.14
C TYR A 158 -1.32 -4.49 17.65
N VAL A 159 -1.82 -4.71 16.43
CA VAL A 159 -1.85 -6.00 15.73
C VAL A 159 -1.08 -5.87 14.43
N THR A 160 -0.28 -6.89 14.10
CA THR A 160 0.45 -6.93 12.83
C THR A 160 -0.52 -7.14 11.68
N PHE A 161 -0.62 -6.13 10.81
CA PHE A 161 -1.47 -6.18 9.62
C PHE A 161 -0.71 -6.68 8.39
N ARG A 162 0.55 -6.26 8.23
CA ARG A 162 1.46 -6.74 7.17
C ARG A 162 2.87 -6.87 7.70
N ALA A 163 3.61 -7.84 7.20
CA ALA A 163 5.03 -7.99 7.50
C ALA A 163 5.80 -8.49 6.28
N PHE A 164 7.00 -7.95 6.05
CA PHE A 164 7.84 -8.32 4.92
C PHE A 164 9.28 -8.55 5.37
N ALA A 165 9.92 -9.58 4.83
CA ALA A 165 11.32 -9.89 5.10
C ALA A 165 12.12 -9.74 3.80
N PHE A 166 12.99 -8.74 3.75
CA PHE A 166 13.86 -8.45 2.63
C PHE A 166 15.21 -9.14 2.87
N ARG A 167 15.50 -10.12 2.02
CA ARG A 167 16.76 -10.87 2.13
C ARG A 167 17.92 -10.06 1.56
N PRO A 168 19.12 -10.17 2.13
CA PRO A 168 20.31 -9.51 1.61
C PRO A 168 20.57 -9.91 0.15
N GLY A 169 20.96 -8.94 -0.67
CA GLY A 169 21.25 -9.17 -2.09
C GLY A 169 20.04 -9.39 -2.99
N LEU A 170 18.82 -9.52 -2.45
CA LEU A 170 17.59 -9.58 -3.24
C LEU A 170 17.09 -8.18 -3.57
N THR A 171 17.65 -7.64 -4.66
CA THR A 171 17.21 -6.39 -5.27
C THR A 171 16.50 -6.67 -6.58
N LEU A 172 15.58 -5.80 -7.00
CA LEU A 172 15.01 -5.87 -8.34
C LEU A 172 16.05 -5.35 -9.34
N PRO A 173 16.58 -6.21 -10.24
CA PRO A 173 17.63 -5.81 -11.18
C PRO A 173 17.08 -4.97 -12.34
N VAL A 174 15.79 -5.14 -12.66
CA VAL A 174 15.09 -4.46 -13.75
C VAL A 174 13.75 -3.95 -13.22
N PHE A 175 13.49 -2.67 -13.45
CA PHE A 175 12.24 -2.00 -13.11
C PHE A 175 11.73 -1.18 -14.33
N PRO A 176 10.46 -1.30 -14.74
CA PRO A 176 9.43 -2.24 -14.24
C PRO A 176 9.78 -3.71 -14.47
N PRO A 177 9.24 -4.63 -13.62
CA PRO A 177 9.43 -6.06 -13.85
C PRO A 177 8.88 -6.46 -15.24
N PRO A 178 9.41 -7.53 -15.86
CA PRO A 178 8.94 -7.99 -17.17
C PRO A 178 7.43 -8.20 -17.19
N ARG A 179 6.75 -7.76 -18.26
CA ARG A 179 5.28 -7.81 -18.38
C ARG A 179 4.70 -9.20 -18.14
N ALA A 180 5.38 -10.24 -18.61
CA ALA A 180 4.98 -11.64 -18.41
C ALA A 180 5.01 -12.06 -16.93
N LEU A 181 6.00 -11.60 -16.17
CA LEU A 181 6.09 -11.88 -14.74
C LEU A 181 4.96 -11.19 -13.98
N VAL A 182 4.70 -9.90 -14.26
CA VAL A 182 3.63 -9.15 -13.60
C VAL A 182 2.27 -9.80 -13.84
N ARG A 183 1.96 -10.14 -15.09
CA ARG A 183 0.72 -10.86 -15.46
C ARG A 183 0.49 -12.10 -14.59
N ARG A 184 1.52 -12.95 -14.45
CA ARG A 184 1.43 -14.16 -13.62
C ARG A 184 1.13 -13.83 -12.14
N LEU A 185 1.76 -12.80 -11.58
CA LEU A 185 1.59 -12.42 -10.17
C LEU A 185 0.23 -11.80 -9.85
N LEU A 186 -0.47 -11.26 -10.85
CA LEU A 186 -1.81 -10.66 -10.67
C LEU A 186 -2.90 -11.72 -10.49
N LEU A 187 -2.69 -12.94 -11.00
CA LEU A 187 -3.64 -14.05 -10.92
C LEU A 187 -3.33 -15.01 -9.77
N ASP A 188 -2.48 -14.59 -8.84
CA ASP A 188 -2.11 -15.37 -7.66
C ASP A 188 -3.32 -15.52 -6.71
N ALA A 189 -3.43 -16.68 -6.04
CA ALA A 189 -4.51 -16.99 -5.11
C ALA A 189 -4.62 -16.00 -3.95
N GLU A 190 -3.52 -15.34 -3.56
CA GLU A 190 -3.53 -14.29 -2.55
C GLU A 190 -4.36 -13.05 -2.96
N GLN A 191 -4.74 -12.91 -4.23
CA GLN A 191 -5.62 -11.86 -4.71
C GLN A 191 -7.09 -12.17 -4.35
N ASN A 192 -7.45 -11.98 -3.07
CA ASN A 192 -8.80 -12.28 -2.57
C ASN A 192 -9.78 -11.10 -2.53
N ASN A 193 -9.39 -9.94 -3.05
CA ASN A 193 -10.23 -8.77 -3.18
C ASN A 193 -9.66 -7.84 -4.25
N LEU A 194 -10.45 -6.88 -4.73
CA LEU A 194 -9.93 -5.67 -5.38
C LEU A 194 -10.26 -4.45 -4.54
N SER A 195 -9.35 -3.47 -4.48
CA SER A 195 -9.56 -2.29 -3.64
C SER A 195 -8.92 -1.03 -4.19
N ILE A 196 -9.52 0.10 -3.82
CA ILE A 196 -8.94 1.45 -3.90
C ILE A 196 -8.92 2.04 -2.50
N ARG A 197 -7.74 2.41 -2.02
CA ARG A 197 -7.52 3.00 -0.69
C ARG A 197 -6.91 4.39 -0.83
N SER A 198 -7.58 5.37 -0.23
CA SER A 198 -7.17 6.76 -0.22
C SER A 198 -6.97 7.25 1.22
N VAL A 199 -6.14 8.28 1.37
CA VAL A 199 -6.02 9.06 2.61
C VAL A 199 -6.35 10.49 2.25
N ASP A 200 -7.33 11.06 2.95
CA ASP A 200 -7.66 12.47 2.80
C ASP A 200 -6.55 13.35 3.37
N ARG A 201 -6.07 14.32 2.58
CA ARG A 201 -4.93 15.18 2.92
C ARG A 201 -5.18 16.03 4.17
N ASP A 202 -6.36 16.63 4.27
CA ASP A 202 -6.67 17.61 5.31
C ASP A 202 -7.03 16.94 6.63
N SER A 203 -7.85 15.88 6.58
CA SER A 203 -8.33 15.19 7.78
C SER A 203 -7.49 13.98 8.18
N GLY A 204 -6.62 13.47 7.31
CA GLY A 204 -5.89 12.23 7.52
C GLY A 204 -6.78 10.98 7.58
N ARG A 205 -8.07 11.10 7.19
CA ARG A 205 -9.01 9.98 7.20
C ARG A 205 -8.71 9.05 6.05
N MET A 206 -8.38 7.81 6.38
CA MET A 206 -8.24 6.73 5.41
C MET A 206 -9.62 6.16 5.08
N ARG A 207 -9.86 5.87 3.81
CA ARG A 207 -11.03 5.11 3.35
C ARG A 207 -10.64 4.14 2.25
N GLU A 208 -11.33 3.02 2.19
CA GLU A 208 -11.08 1.97 1.21
C GLU A 208 -12.40 1.49 0.59
N LEU A 209 -12.50 1.52 -0.74
CA LEU A 209 -13.55 0.83 -1.48
C LEU A 209 -13.03 -0.56 -1.83
N VAL A 210 -13.79 -1.60 -1.51
CA VAL A 210 -13.35 -2.99 -1.67
C VAL A 210 -14.44 -3.80 -2.37
N LEU A 211 -14.00 -4.68 -3.28
CA LEU A 211 -14.76 -5.79 -3.84
C LEU A 211 -14.15 -7.12 -3.33
N PRO A 212 -14.66 -7.72 -2.25
CA PRO A 212 -14.13 -8.96 -1.68
C PRO A 212 -14.48 -10.15 -2.55
N PHE A 213 -13.54 -11.01 -2.96
CA PHE A 213 -13.85 -12.18 -3.80
C PHE A 213 -14.37 -13.40 -3.01
N SER A 214 -14.04 -13.49 -1.73
CA SER A 214 -14.27 -14.70 -0.93
C SER A 214 -15.74 -15.04 -0.72
N GLY A 215 -16.01 -16.34 -0.60
CA GLY A 215 -17.35 -16.87 -0.28
C GLY A 215 -18.39 -16.68 -1.39
N ARG A 216 -17.97 -16.33 -2.61
CA ARG A 216 -18.85 -16.07 -3.74
C ARG A 216 -18.49 -16.96 -4.93
N PRO A 217 -19.48 -17.48 -5.66
CA PRO A 217 -19.25 -18.08 -6.98
C PRO A 217 -18.58 -17.08 -7.93
N ARG A 218 -17.77 -17.59 -8.85
CA ARG A 218 -16.96 -16.77 -9.77
C ARG A 218 -17.82 -15.81 -10.61
N GLU A 219 -18.98 -16.29 -11.06
CA GLU A 219 -19.98 -15.55 -11.82
C GLU A 219 -20.62 -14.39 -11.04
N GLN A 220 -20.47 -14.37 -9.70
CA GLN A 220 -20.98 -13.31 -8.83
C GLN A 220 -19.89 -12.32 -8.40
N LEU A 221 -18.64 -12.50 -8.85
CA LEU A 221 -17.54 -11.61 -8.46
C LEU A 221 -17.72 -10.19 -9.01
N VAL A 222 -18.40 -10.06 -10.15
CA VAL A 222 -18.71 -8.78 -10.82
C VAL A 222 -20.11 -8.30 -10.42
N ASP A 223 -20.29 -7.92 -9.15
CA ASP A 223 -21.56 -7.38 -8.64
C ASP A 223 -21.32 -6.17 -7.75
N ALA A 224 -21.86 -5.01 -8.16
CA ALA A 224 -21.76 -3.75 -7.41
C ALA A 224 -22.37 -3.85 -6.00
N ARG A 225 -23.39 -4.71 -5.81
CA ARG A 225 -24.05 -4.91 -4.50
C ARG A 225 -23.14 -5.59 -3.49
N CYS A 226 -22.05 -6.20 -3.95
CA CYS A 226 -21.05 -6.83 -3.10
C CYS A 226 -19.91 -5.89 -2.70
N LEU A 227 -19.92 -4.63 -3.18
CA LEU A 227 -18.97 -3.64 -2.73
C LEU A 227 -19.18 -3.31 -1.26
N ILE A 228 -18.07 -3.02 -0.60
CA ILE A 228 -18.03 -2.51 0.77
C ILE A 228 -17.09 -1.31 0.83
N THR A 229 -17.29 -0.45 1.81
CA THR A 229 -16.27 0.51 2.24
C THR A 229 -15.69 0.12 3.60
N ARG A 230 -14.46 0.55 3.83
CA ARG A 230 -13.82 0.56 5.15
C ARG A 230 -13.39 1.96 5.49
N ASP A 231 -13.69 2.39 6.70
CA ASP A 231 -13.23 3.68 7.21
C ASP A 231 -11.88 3.56 7.96
N ASN A 232 -11.46 4.65 8.59
CA ASN A 232 -10.21 4.69 9.34
C ASN A 232 -10.26 3.88 10.65
N GLN A 233 -11.46 3.62 11.20
CA GLN A 233 -11.64 2.81 12.40
C GLN A 233 -11.57 1.31 12.07
N GLY A 234 -11.86 0.92 10.83
CA GLY A 234 -12.00 -0.48 10.43
C GLY A 234 -13.46 -0.89 10.24
N ALA A 235 -14.40 0.03 10.46
CA ALA A 235 -15.82 -0.22 10.29
C ALA A 235 -16.13 -0.52 8.83
N VAL A 236 -16.88 -1.61 8.62
CA VAL A 236 -17.27 -2.08 7.28
C VAL A 236 -18.70 -1.65 6.99
N SER A 237 -18.88 -0.95 5.87
CA SER A 237 -20.21 -0.54 5.39
C SER A 237 -20.52 -1.23 4.07
N ARG A 238 -21.73 -1.78 3.91
CA ARG A 238 -22.15 -2.51 2.71
C ARG A 238 -22.78 -1.57 1.68
N ALA A 239 -22.63 -1.88 0.39
CA ALA A 239 -23.31 -1.17 -0.68
C ALA A 239 -24.82 -1.02 -0.39
N GLY A 240 -25.34 0.18 -0.64
CA GLY A 240 -26.73 0.56 -0.37
C GLY A 240 -26.98 1.22 0.99
N THR A 241 -26.01 1.22 1.90
CA THR A 241 -26.10 1.94 3.19
C THR A 241 -25.70 3.42 3.08
N ASP A 242 -26.13 4.25 4.02
CA ASP A 242 -25.74 5.66 4.10
C ASP A 242 -24.25 5.83 4.40
N GLU A 243 -23.73 4.97 5.28
CA GLU A 243 -22.32 4.92 5.64
C GLU A 243 -21.46 4.62 4.41
N PHE A 244 -21.85 3.63 3.60
CA PHE A 244 -21.15 3.32 2.34
C PHE A 244 -21.16 4.50 1.38
N ARG A 245 -22.30 5.17 1.19
CA ARG A 245 -22.40 6.34 0.30
C ARG A 245 -21.50 7.48 0.76
N ARG A 246 -21.47 7.74 2.07
CA ARG A 246 -20.61 8.76 2.69
C ARG A 246 -19.13 8.45 2.50
N ASP A 247 -18.73 7.20 2.72
CA ASP A 247 -17.34 6.80 2.55
C ASP A 247 -16.90 6.86 1.10
N LEU A 248 -17.74 6.35 0.19
CA LEU A 248 -17.50 6.41 -1.25
C LEU A 248 -17.36 7.86 -1.73
N ALA A 249 -18.24 8.76 -1.29
CA ALA A 249 -18.12 10.19 -1.59
C ALA A 249 -16.79 10.79 -1.10
N GLY A 250 -16.31 10.36 0.08
CA GLY A 250 -14.99 10.75 0.58
C GLY A 250 -13.85 10.26 -0.30
N ILE A 251 -13.90 9.01 -0.78
CA ILE A 251 -12.91 8.45 -1.71
C ILE A 251 -12.95 9.22 -3.04
N CYS A 252 -14.15 9.43 -3.59
CA CYS A 252 -14.39 10.21 -4.81
C CYS A 252 -13.74 11.61 -4.73
N ALA A 253 -13.90 12.29 -3.61
CA ALA A 253 -13.29 13.60 -3.38
C ALA A 253 -11.76 13.52 -3.40
N SER A 254 -11.16 12.56 -2.68
CA SER A 254 -9.70 12.39 -2.63
C SER A 254 -9.09 12.04 -3.98
N VAL A 255 -9.81 11.33 -4.85
CA VAL A 255 -9.29 10.83 -6.14
C VAL A 255 -9.83 11.60 -7.35
N SER A 256 -10.61 12.67 -7.12
CA SER A 256 -11.25 13.48 -8.16
C SER A 256 -12.01 12.65 -9.20
N SER A 257 -12.92 11.79 -8.74
CA SER A 257 -13.68 10.85 -9.57
C SER A 257 -15.14 10.75 -9.12
N SER A 258 -16.02 10.24 -9.99
CA SER A 258 -17.42 9.99 -9.63
C SER A 258 -17.62 8.62 -8.97
N PRO A 259 -18.71 8.41 -8.20
CA PRO A 259 -19.04 7.10 -7.65
C PRO A 259 -19.16 6.00 -8.71
N ASP A 260 -19.78 6.32 -9.86
CA ASP A 260 -19.98 5.39 -10.96
C ASP A 260 -18.67 5.02 -11.64
N GLU A 261 -17.78 6.00 -11.83
CA GLU A 261 -16.45 5.75 -12.41
C GLU A 261 -15.63 4.82 -11.50
N LEU A 262 -15.54 5.10 -10.20
CA LEU A 262 -14.79 4.25 -9.27
C LEU A 262 -15.35 2.83 -9.16
N THR A 263 -16.67 2.72 -9.05
CA THR A 263 -17.36 1.44 -8.97
C THR A 263 -17.16 0.64 -10.25
N GLY A 264 -17.42 1.25 -11.41
CA GLY A 264 -17.22 0.63 -12.72
C GLY A 264 -15.76 0.22 -12.94
N TYR A 265 -14.81 1.02 -12.46
CA TYR A 265 -13.39 0.72 -12.57
C TYR A 265 -12.98 -0.53 -11.80
N LEU A 266 -13.45 -0.72 -10.56
CA LEU A 266 -13.23 -1.96 -9.79
C LEU A 266 -13.92 -3.16 -10.46
N LEU A 267 -15.17 -3.00 -10.89
CA LEU A 267 -15.95 -4.08 -11.49
C LEU A 267 -15.34 -4.54 -12.81
N SER A 268 -14.89 -3.62 -13.66
CA SER A 268 -14.19 -3.96 -14.90
C SER A 268 -12.87 -4.68 -14.65
N ALA A 269 -12.11 -4.31 -13.60
CA ALA A 269 -10.93 -5.09 -13.21
C ALA A 269 -11.31 -6.50 -12.71
N ALA A 270 -12.46 -6.66 -12.05
CA ALA A 270 -12.98 -7.96 -11.66
C ALA A 270 -13.39 -8.81 -12.86
N GLU A 271 -13.98 -8.21 -13.90
CA GLU A 271 -14.26 -8.89 -15.17
C GLU A 271 -12.98 -9.42 -15.82
N ILE A 272 -11.93 -8.59 -15.84
CA ILE A 272 -10.61 -9.00 -16.33
C ILE A 272 -10.08 -10.18 -15.50
N TYR A 273 -10.15 -10.11 -14.17
CA TYR A 273 -9.73 -11.20 -13.30
C TYR A 273 -10.51 -12.49 -13.59
N VAL A 274 -11.84 -12.41 -13.61
CA VAL A 274 -12.76 -13.52 -13.92
C VAL A 274 -12.54 -14.09 -15.31
N ALA A 275 -12.06 -13.31 -16.28
CA ALA A 275 -11.76 -13.84 -17.61
C ALA A 275 -10.41 -14.56 -17.70
N ARG A 276 -9.52 -14.43 -16.70
CA ARG A 276 -8.11 -14.85 -16.81
C ARG A 276 -7.64 -15.83 -15.75
N VAL A 277 -8.22 -15.80 -14.55
CA VAL A 277 -7.81 -16.69 -13.46
C VAL A 277 -8.13 -18.15 -13.80
N SER A 278 -7.34 -19.12 -13.33
CA SER A 278 -7.69 -20.54 -13.52
C SER A 278 -8.90 -20.92 -12.68
N ASP A 279 -9.72 -21.87 -13.14
CA ASP A 279 -10.85 -22.41 -12.38
C ASP A 279 -10.41 -23.14 -11.10
N ASP A 280 -9.16 -23.62 -11.06
CA ASP A 280 -8.58 -24.31 -9.91
C ASP A 280 -8.06 -23.39 -8.80
N VAL A 281 -8.12 -22.07 -8.99
CA VAL A 281 -7.63 -21.12 -7.97
C VAL A 281 -8.63 -21.01 -6.83
N VAL A 282 -8.24 -21.55 -5.67
CA VAL A 282 -8.98 -21.38 -4.42
C VAL A 282 -8.59 -20.04 -3.80
N VAL A 283 -9.55 -19.12 -3.77
CA VAL A 283 -9.37 -17.79 -3.19
C VAL A 283 -9.60 -17.85 -1.67
N PRO A 284 -8.63 -17.45 -0.82
CA PRO A 284 -8.78 -17.47 0.62
C PRO A 284 -9.83 -16.47 1.10
N GLU A 285 -10.29 -16.61 2.33
CA GLU A 285 -11.26 -15.69 2.92
C GLU A 285 -10.69 -14.27 3.08
N TYR A 286 -11.52 -13.27 2.78
CA TYR A 286 -11.23 -11.87 2.98
C TYR A 286 -11.79 -11.47 4.34
N SER A 287 -10.90 -11.19 5.30
CA SER A 287 -11.29 -10.85 6.67
C SER A 287 -12.22 -9.65 6.67
N MET A 288 -13.47 -9.85 7.09
CA MET A 288 -14.49 -8.82 7.28
C MET A 288 -14.52 -8.24 8.69
N GLU A 289 -13.58 -8.65 9.55
CA GLU A 289 -13.54 -8.20 10.93
C GLU A 289 -13.14 -6.73 11.05
N ASP A 290 -13.78 -6.05 12.01
CA ASP A 290 -13.32 -4.79 12.56
C ASP A 290 -12.11 -5.09 13.46
N GLU A 291 -10.92 -5.06 12.87
CA GLU A 291 -9.65 -5.14 13.60
C GLU A 291 -9.44 -3.88 14.43
#